data_AF-A0A2D5ZPC8-F1
#
_entry.id   AF-A0A2D5ZPC8-F1
#
_cell.length_a   1.000
_cell.length_b   1.000
_cell.length_c   1.000
_cell.angle_alpha   90.00
_cell.angle_beta   90.00
_cell.angle_gamma   90.00
#
_symmetry.space_group_name_H-M   'P 1'
#
loop_
_entity.id
_entity.type
_entity.pdbx_description
1 polymer ?
#
loop_
_entity_poly.entity_id
_entity_poly.type
_entity_poly.pdbx_seq_one_letter_code
_entity_poly.pdbx_strand_id
1 'polypeptide(L)'
;MAQRFAIILFATGAALLGTNLLGFVHHTEIENGDWVVFDSRPRTLSADEFWEEARRGPDESEDSYVRRLTDLISDRFLLADSAHTKPTFFENWLLWNRARSRGEYEWTDTRRAVRLGGGFCSQHAIVFDNILNDQGIESRILALSGHVVNEARIDERWRVCDPDYGIVFDHSLEALERSPETVYEVYRAWGRPHDEAEGWREIFATRDDNTAYESAVDYRGDDASFERAALYLVWIVPIALLAAGGFCAAIHARNRVGVNPIEDEVDPVSHQ
;
A
#
# COMPACT_ATOMS: atom_id res chain seq x y z
N MET A 1 29.31 -31.66 3.07
CA MET A 1 28.58 -30.58 3.75
C MET A 1 28.29 -29.40 2.80
N ALA A 2 29.32 -28.83 2.15
CA ALA A 2 29.18 -27.69 1.22
C ALA A 2 28.15 -27.88 0.08
N GLN A 3 28.11 -29.05 -0.56
CA GLN A 3 27.12 -29.31 -1.63
C GLN A 3 25.67 -29.24 -1.13
N ARG A 4 25.39 -29.81 0.06
CA ARG A 4 24.04 -29.78 0.64
C ARG A 4 23.64 -28.34 1.00
N PHE A 5 24.58 -27.56 1.53
CA PHE A 5 24.35 -26.15 1.84
C PHE A 5 24.05 -25.32 0.58
N ALA A 6 24.80 -25.50 -0.50
CA ALA A 6 24.56 -24.85 -1.78
C ALA A 6 23.16 -25.17 -2.34
N ILE A 7 22.76 -26.44 -2.28
CA ILE A 7 21.42 -26.89 -2.70
C ILE A 7 20.32 -26.23 -1.87
N ILE A 8 20.49 -26.14 -0.54
CA ILE A 8 19.49 -25.52 0.35
C ILE A 8 19.31 -24.03 0.00
N LEU A 9 20.39 -23.27 -0.16
CA LEU A 9 20.32 -21.85 -0.53
C LEU A 9 19.62 -21.66 -1.87
N PHE A 10 20.03 -22.43 -2.89
CA PHE A 10 19.44 -22.34 -4.21
C PHE A 10 17.96 -22.71 -4.21
N ALA A 11 17.59 -23.83 -3.58
CA ALA A 11 16.20 -24.28 -3.49
C ALA A 11 15.32 -23.26 -2.74
N THR A 12 15.84 -22.67 -1.66
CA THR A 12 15.12 -21.63 -0.90
C THR A 12 14.92 -20.38 -1.73
N GLY A 13 15.96 -19.91 -2.42
CA GLY A 13 15.86 -18.76 -3.33
C GLY A 13 14.87 -19.01 -4.47
N ALA A 14 14.89 -20.20 -5.07
CA ALA A 14 13.95 -20.59 -6.12
C ALA A 14 12.50 -20.64 -5.61
N ALA A 15 12.29 -21.21 -4.41
CA ALA A 15 10.97 -21.29 -3.80
C ALA A 15 10.41 -19.89 -3.48
N LEU A 16 11.20 -19.01 -2.86
CA LEU A 16 10.76 -17.64 -2.56
C LEU A 16 10.50 -16.83 -3.82
N LEU A 17 11.35 -16.95 -4.85
CA LEU A 17 11.11 -16.28 -6.12
C LEU A 17 9.81 -16.78 -6.78
N GLY A 18 9.57 -18.09 -6.76
CA GLY A 18 8.32 -18.70 -7.21
C GLY A 18 7.10 -18.16 -6.47
N THR A 19 7.17 -18.04 -5.13
CA THR A 19 6.12 -17.42 -4.31
C THR A 19 5.81 -16.00 -4.74
N ASN A 20 6.84 -15.17 -4.96
CA ASN A 20 6.63 -13.78 -5.36
C ASN A 20 6.02 -13.65 -6.77
N LEU A 21 6.42 -14.53 -7.70
CA LEU A 21 5.85 -14.57 -9.04
C LEU A 21 4.38 -14.98 -9.01
N LEU A 22 4.00 -15.91 -8.12
CA LEU A 22 2.60 -16.27 -7.90
C LEU A 22 1.81 -15.09 -7.34
N GLY A 23 2.33 -14.37 -6.35
CA GLY A 23 1.66 -13.18 -5.79
C GLY A 23 1.61 -11.98 -6.73
N PHE A 24 2.47 -11.95 -7.74
CA PHE A 24 2.38 -10.94 -8.81
C PHE A 24 1.15 -11.16 -9.69
N VAL A 25 0.75 -12.41 -9.90
CA VAL A 25 -0.44 -12.79 -10.69
C VAL A 25 -1.70 -12.82 -9.82
N HIS A 26 -1.59 -13.37 -8.62
CA HIS A 26 -2.68 -13.50 -7.66
C HIS A 26 -2.50 -12.49 -6.54
N HIS A 27 -3.32 -11.45 -6.57
CA HIS A 27 -3.38 -10.41 -5.55
C HIS A 27 -4.77 -10.35 -4.95
N THR A 28 -4.85 -9.74 -3.77
CA THR A 28 -6.13 -9.49 -3.11
C THR A 28 -6.76 -8.24 -3.70
N GLU A 29 -8.04 -8.33 -3.97
CA GLU A 29 -8.91 -7.23 -4.34
C GLU A 29 -10.19 -7.34 -3.50
N ILE A 30 -10.68 -6.21 -2.99
CA ILE A 30 -11.91 -6.12 -2.20
C ILE A 30 -13.06 -5.79 -3.14
N GLU A 31 -14.08 -6.65 -3.19
CA GLU A 31 -15.19 -6.53 -4.12
C GLU A 31 -16.52 -6.17 -3.45
N ASN A 32 -17.46 -5.66 -4.27
CA ASN A 32 -18.82 -5.40 -3.82
C ASN A 32 -19.45 -6.69 -3.28
N GLY A 33 -19.99 -6.63 -2.06
CA GLY A 33 -20.65 -7.76 -1.41
C GLY A 33 -19.70 -8.70 -0.65
N ASP A 34 -18.41 -8.40 -0.60
CA ASP A 34 -17.51 -9.05 0.35
C ASP A 34 -17.98 -8.77 1.78
N TRP A 35 -17.92 -9.80 2.63
CA TRP A 35 -18.42 -9.74 4.01
C TRP A 35 -17.65 -8.75 4.91
N VAL A 36 -16.51 -8.26 4.45
CA VAL A 36 -15.63 -7.30 5.13
C VAL A 36 -15.95 -5.85 4.80
N VAL A 37 -16.85 -5.61 3.85
CA VAL A 37 -17.25 -4.30 3.36
C VAL A 37 -18.36 -3.74 4.24
N PHE A 38 -18.18 -2.50 4.70
CA PHE A 38 -19.16 -1.76 5.50
C PHE A 38 -20.06 -0.85 4.66
N ASP A 39 -19.66 -0.58 3.42
CA ASP A 39 -20.39 0.33 2.55
C ASP A 39 -21.64 -0.31 1.94
N SER A 40 -22.64 0.54 1.72
CA SER A 40 -23.85 0.24 0.95
C SER A 40 -23.78 0.78 -0.48
N ARG A 41 -22.87 1.73 -0.76
CA ARG A 41 -22.58 2.21 -2.11
C ARG A 41 -21.65 1.20 -2.80
N PRO A 42 -22.01 0.72 -4.00
CA PRO A 42 -21.12 -0.17 -4.74
C PRO A 42 -19.97 0.64 -5.35
N ARG A 43 -18.75 0.07 -5.33
CA ARG A 43 -17.66 0.54 -6.20
C ARG A 43 -18.07 0.38 -7.66
N THR A 44 -17.71 1.35 -8.49
CA THR A 44 -18.09 1.37 -9.91
C THR A 44 -16.88 1.36 -10.85
N LEU A 45 -15.67 1.58 -10.32
CA LEU A 45 -14.44 1.69 -11.10
C LEU A 45 -13.47 0.53 -10.83
N SER A 46 -12.88 0.00 -11.90
CA SER A 46 -11.72 -0.89 -11.79
C SER A 46 -10.44 -0.10 -11.50
N ALA A 47 -9.38 -0.80 -11.08
CA ALA A 47 -8.08 -0.18 -10.85
C ALA A 47 -7.47 0.45 -12.11
N ASP A 48 -7.67 -0.17 -13.28
CA ASP A 48 -7.13 0.33 -14.55
C ASP A 48 -7.86 1.60 -15.00
N GLU A 49 -9.20 1.60 -14.96
CA GLU A 49 -10.02 2.79 -15.23
C GLU A 49 -9.66 3.94 -14.28
N PHE A 50 -9.50 3.65 -12.99
CA PHE A 50 -9.05 4.66 -12.02
C PHE A 50 -7.73 5.32 -12.46
N TRP A 51 -6.73 4.56 -12.92
CA TRP A 51 -5.44 5.13 -13.33
C TRP A 51 -5.46 5.84 -14.69
N GLU A 52 -6.40 5.49 -15.56
CA GLU A 52 -6.67 6.24 -16.78
C GLU A 52 -7.25 7.60 -16.44
N GLU A 53 -8.21 7.65 -15.51
CA GLU A 53 -8.91 8.86 -15.12
C GLU A 53 -8.12 9.73 -14.13
N ALA A 54 -7.38 9.17 -13.16
CA ALA A 54 -6.68 9.92 -12.12
C ALA A 54 -5.59 10.87 -12.64
N ARG A 55 -5.25 10.81 -13.92
CA ARG A 55 -4.31 11.75 -14.56
C ARG A 55 -4.95 13.13 -14.66
N ARG A 56 -4.20 14.15 -14.23
CA ARG A 56 -4.62 15.54 -14.41
C ARG A 56 -4.54 15.93 -15.89
N GLY A 57 -5.59 16.57 -16.40
CA GLY A 57 -5.57 17.13 -17.75
C GLY A 57 -4.62 18.33 -17.86
N PRO A 58 -4.04 18.61 -19.05
CA PRO A 58 -3.08 19.71 -19.22
C PRO A 58 -3.66 21.09 -18.91
N ASP A 59 -4.97 21.28 -19.13
CA ASP A 59 -5.69 22.54 -18.92
C ASP A 59 -6.68 22.46 -17.74
N GLU A 60 -6.59 21.41 -16.92
CA GLU A 60 -7.50 21.20 -15.80
C GLU A 60 -7.07 22.06 -14.59
N SER A 61 -7.98 22.90 -14.10
CA SER A 61 -7.77 23.68 -12.86
C SER A 61 -7.57 22.76 -11.65
N GLU A 62 -6.84 23.22 -10.64
CA GLU A 62 -6.66 22.46 -9.39
C GLU A 62 -7.99 22.09 -8.73
N ASP A 63 -8.95 23.01 -8.70
CA ASP A 63 -10.29 22.76 -8.12
C ASP A 63 -11.02 21.62 -8.83
N SER A 64 -11.12 21.69 -10.17
CA SER A 64 -11.72 20.62 -10.98
C SER A 64 -11.01 19.28 -10.77
N TYR A 65 -9.67 19.29 -10.76
CA TYR A 65 -8.89 18.07 -10.57
C TYR A 65 -9.12 17.45 -9.20
N VAL A 66 -9.06 18.25 -8.14
CA VAL A 66 -9.24 17.79 -6.77
C VAL A 66 -10.63 17.20 -6.59
N ARG A 67 -11.70 17.90 -6.99
CA ARG A 67 -13.07 17.39 -6.89
C ARG A 67 -13.24 16.07 -7.62
N ARG A 68 -12.75 16.00 -8.86
CA ARG A 68 -12.81 14.78 -9.66
C ARG A 68 -12.01 13.64 -9.02
N LEU A 69 -10.84 13.91 -8.45
CA LEU A 69 -10.05 12.90 -7.76
C LEU A 69 -10.75 12.42 -6.48
N THR A 70 -11.38 13.32 -5.73
CA THR A 70 -12.18 12.97 -4.54
C THR A 70 -13.31 12.01 -4.92
N ASP A 71 -14.03 12.28 -6.01
CA ASP A 71 -15.08 11.39 -6.54
C ASP A 71 -14.49 10.05 -7.02
N LEU A 72 -13.40 10.08 -7.79
CA LEU A 72 -12.75 8.88 -8.31
C LEU A 72 -12.30 7.92 -7.20
N ILE A 73 -11.79 8.44 -6.08
CA ILE A 73 -11.37 7.60 -4.95
C ILE A 73 -12.61 6.99 -4.28
N SER A 74 -13.66 7.78 -4.04
CA SER A 74 -14.91 7.28 -3.47
C SER A 74 -15.58 6.23 -4.36
N ASP A 75 -15.46 6.35 -5.69
CA ASP A 75 -16.02 5.37 -6.63
C ASP A 75 -15.16 4.10 -6.80
N ARG A 76 -13.85 4.18 -6.52
CA ARG A 76 -12.92 3.05 -6.63
C ARG A 76 -12.84 2.23 -5.34
N PHE A 77 -12.85 2.89 -4.19
CA PHE A 77 -12.56 2.26 -2.91
C PHE A 77 -13.84 1.92 -2.14
N LEU A 78 -13.84 0.75 -1.52
CA LEU A 78 -14.86 0.34 -0.57
C LEU A 78 -14.38 0.57 0.86
N LEU A 79 -15.25 1.11 1.70
CA LEU A 79 -15.02 1.12 3.14
C LEU A 79 -15.02 -0.32 3.67
N ALA A 80 -13.86 -0.80 4.12
CA ALA A 80 -13.66 -2.20 4.50
C ALA A 80 -12.74 -2.35 5.71
N ASP A 81 -12.94 -3.44 6.47
CA ASP A 81 -12.14 -3.76 7.65
C ASP A 81 -10.67 -3.93 7.28
N SER A 82 -9.80 -3.08 7.83
CA SER A 82 -8.37 -3.12 7.54
C SER A 82 -7.66 -4.38 8.08
N ALA A 83 -8.34 -5.18 8.91
CA ALA A 83 -7.88 -6.52 9.26
C ALA A 83 -7.86 -7.48 8.05
N HIS A 84 -8.59 -7.16 6.98
CA HIS A 84 -8.76 -7.99 5.78
C HIS A 84 -8.11 -7.38 4.52
N THR A 85 -7.61 -6.16 4.60
CA THR A 85 -6.86 -5.46 3.53
C THR A 85 -5.35 -5.77 3.54
N LYS A 86 -4.92 -6.73 4.36
CA LYS A 86 -3.52 -7.07 4.58
C LYS A 86 -2.90 -7.74 3.37
N PRO A 87 -1.59 -7.53 3.11
CA PRO A 87 -0.84 -8.35 2.17
C PRO A 87 -0.94 -9.82 2.52
N THR A 88 -1.20 -10.65 1.51
CA THR A 88 -1.06 -12.08 1.60
C THR A 88 0.42 -12.50 1.61
N PHE A 89 0.67 -13.74 2.03
CA PHE A 89 2.01 -14.32 2.00
C PHE A 89 2.61 -14.30 0.58
N PHE A 90 1.78 -14.50 -0.45
CA PHE A 90 2.23 -14.53 -1.84
C PHE A 90 2.59 -13.14 -2.36
N GLU A 91 1.82 -12.10 -1.99
CA GLU A 91 2.06 -10.73 -2.47
C GLU A 91 3.30 -10.07 -1.86
N ASN A 92 3.52 -10.30 -0.56
CA ASN A 92 4.72 -9.84 0.13
C ASN A 92 4.86 -10.56 1.48
N TRP A 93 5.64 -11.63 1.54
CA TRP A 93 5.84 -12.40 2.77
C TRP A 93 6.49 -11.60 3.91
N LEU A 94 7.24 -10.53 3.64
CA LEU A 94 7.79 -9.65 4.68
C LEU A 94 6.68 -8.80 5.32
N LEU A 95 5.83 -8.18 4.48
CA LEU A 95 4.71 -7.38 4.96
C LEU A 95 3.62 -8.24 5.59
N TRP A 96 3.33 -9.42 5.04
CA TRP A 96 2.39 -10.37 5.63
C TRP A 96 2.79 -10.74 7.07
N ASN A 97 4.07 -11.02 7.30
CA ASN A 97 4.59 -11.30 8.64
C ASN A 97 4.42 -10.08 9.57
N ARG A 98 4.69 -8.87 9.09
CA ARG A 98 4.50 -7.65 9.87
C ARG A 98 3.02 -7.38 10.17
N ALA A 99 2.14 -7.47 9.18
CA ALA A 99 0.72 -7.24 9.29
C ALA A 99 0.04 -8.23 10.25
N ARG A 100 0.49 -9.49 10.26
CA ARG A 100 0.02 -10.51 11.21
C ARG A 100 0.23 -10.10 12.68
N SER A 101 1.30 -9.36 12.98
CA SER A 101 1.61 -8.90 14.34
C SER A 101 0.80 -7.68 14.79
N ARG A 102 0.24 -6.92 13.83
CA ARG A 102 -0.44 -5.64 14.09
C ARG A 102 -1.96 -5.71 14.06
N GLY A 103 -2.54 -6.75 13.47
CA GLY A 103 -3.99 -6.93 13.42
C GLY A 103 -4.68 -6.13 12.32
N GLU A 104 -4.09 -5.05 11.82
CA GLU A 104 -4.60 -4.18 10.75
C GLU A 104 -3.45 -3.77 9.81
N TYR A 105 -3.76 -3.41 8.56
CA TYR A 105 -2.76 -2.91 7.62
C TYR A 105 -3.34 -1.96 6.56
N GLU A 106 -2.65 -0.85 6.35
CA GLU A 106 -2.94 0.13 5.30
C GLU A 106 -1.69 0.40 4.48
N TRP A 107 -1.89 0.37 3.16
CA TRP A 107 -0.88 0.52 2.14
C TRP A 107 -0.48 1.98 1.96
N THR A 108 0.82 2.25 1.99
CA THR A 108 1.37 3.54 1.55
C THR A 108 1.66 3.58 0.05
N ASP A 109 1.88 2.41 -0.57
CA ASP A 109 2.04 2.25 -2.01
C ASP A 109 0.68 2.42 -2.69
N THR A 110 0.49 3.59 -3.30
CA THR A 110 -0.77 3.99 -3.95
C THR A 110 -1.24 2.98 -4.99
N ARG A 111 -0.33 2.37 -5.76
CA ARG A 111 -0.68 1.38 -6.79
C ARG A 111 -1.24 0.09 -6.19
N ARG A 112 -0.70 -0.37 -5.06
CA ARG A 112 -1.23 -1.51 -4.31
C ARG A 112 -2.55 -1.18 -3.64
N ALA A 113 -2.66 -0.01 -3.02
CA ALA A 113 -3.92 0.46 -2.42
C ALA A 113 -5.05 0.54 -3.45
N VAL A 114 -4.81 1.16 -4.60
CA VAL A 114 -5.79 1.26 -5.70
C VAL A 114 -6.12 -0.10 -6.29
N ARG A 115 -5.15 -1.01 -6.43
CA ARG A 115 -5.43 -2.37 -6.89
C ARG A 115 -6.27 -3.16 -5.90
N LEU A 116 -6.01 -3.00 -4.60
CA LEU A 116 -6.81 -3.59 -3.54
C LEU A 116 -8.24 -3.05 -3.53
N GLY A 117 -8.43 -1.74 -3.70
CA GLY A 117 -9.74 -1.12 -3.85
C GLY A 117 -10.58 -1.07 -2.57
N GLY A 118 -9.96 -1.11 -1.39
CA GLY A 118 -10.69 -0.96 -0.13
C GLY A 118 -9.82 -0.74 1.09
N GLY A 119 -10.43 -0.25 2.16
CA GLY A 119 -9.81 0.05 3.45
C GLY A 119 -10.64 1.03 4.27
N PHE A 120 -10.10 1.51 5.40
CA PHE A 120 -10.74 2.57 6.18
C PHE A 120 -10.64 3.94 5.49
N CYS A 121 -11.32 4.96 6.02
CA CYS A 121 -11.21 6.34 5.55
C CYS A 121 -9.75 6.83 5.47
N SER A 122 -8.89 6.38 6.38
CA SER A 122 -7.44 6.63 6.35
C SER A 122 -6.74 6.07 5.10
N GLN A 123 -7.14 4.91 4.59
CA GLN A 123 -6.60 4.35 3.34
C GLN A 123 -6.96 5.22 2.13
N HIS A 124 -8.18 5.77 2.09
CA HIS A 124 -8.63 6.71 1.07
C HIS A 124 -7.82 8.00 1.14
N ALA A 125 -7.63 8.53 2.36
CA ALA A 125 -6.87 9.74 2.59
C ALA A 125 -5.38 9.62 2.21
N ILE A 126 -4.76 8.46 2.46
CA ILE A 126 -3.39 8.14 2.04
C ILE A 126 -3.27 8.15 0.51
N VAL A 127 -4.23 7.55 -0.20
CA VAL A 127 -4.21 7.47 -1.66
C VAL A 127 -4.40 8.86 -2.27
N PHE A 128 -5.35 9.63 -1.74
CA PHE A 128 -5.61 11.00 -2.16
C PHE A 128 -4.38 11.89 -1.98
N ASP A 129 -3.78 11.88 -0.78
CA ASP A 129 -2.60 12.67 -0.45
C ASP A 129 -1.41 12.36 -1.37
N ASN A 130 -1.12 11.07 -1.58
CA ASN A 130 -0.02 10.67 -2.47
C ASN A 130 -0.24 11.16 -3.90
N ILE A 131 -1.46 11.04 -4.44
CA ILE A 131 -1.76 11.45 -5.82
C ILE A 131 -1.67 12.98 -5.96
N LEU A 132 -2.19 13.76 -5.01
CA LEU A 132 -2.09 15.22 -5.06
C LEU A 132 -0.63 15.68 -4.97
N ASN A 133 0.15 15.12 -4.05
CA ASN A 133 1.57 15.42 -3.91
C ASN A 133 2.36 15.08 -5.20
N ASP A 134 2.04 13.97 -5.87
CA ASP A 134 2.64 13.61 -7.17
C ASP A 134 2.27 14.61 -8.29
N GLN A 135 1.14 15.32 -8.17
CA GLN A 135 0.74 16.41 -9.07
C GLN A 135 1.25 17.79 -8.64
N GLY A 136 2.03 17.87 -7.55
CA GLY A 136 2.54 19.12 -7.01
C GLY A 136 1.47 19.99 -6.32
N ILE A 137 0.33 19.40 -5.95
CA ILE A 137 -0.72 20.06 -5.16
C ILE A 137 -0.45 19.73 -3.69
N GLU A 138 -0.27 20.76 -2.87
CA GLU A 138 0.00 20.59 -1.45
C GLU A 138 -1.24 20.02 -0.74
N SER A 139 -1.05 18.90 -0.05
CA SER A 139 -2.10 18.26 0.74
C SER A 139 -1.58 17.80 2.09
N ARG A 140 -2.50 17.57 3.03
CA ARG A 140 -2.23 16.97 4.33
C ARG A 140 -3.35 16.04 4.74
N ILE A 141 -3.01 15.02 5.50
CA ILE A 141 -3.96 14.09 6.10
C ILE A 141 -4.39 14.64 7.46
N LEU A 142 -5.69 14.70 7.70
CA LEU A 142 -6.30 15.16 8.93
C LEU A 142 -6.91 13.97 9.65
N ALA A 143 -6.27 13.54 10.73
CA ALA A 143 -6.84 12.56 11.64
C ALA A 143 -7.72 13.28 12.66
N LEU A 144 -9.04 13.14 12.50
CA LEU A 144 -10.06 13.61 13.41
C LEU A 144 -10.46 12.47 14.36
N SER A 145 -11.19 12.79 15.42
CA SER A 145 -11.70 11.79 16.38
C SER A 145 -12.65 10.78 15.71
N GLY A 146 -12.11 9.68 15.18
CA GLY A 146 -12.88 8.63 14.51
C GLY A 146 -13.14 8.83 13.01
N HIS A 147 -12.56 9.86 12.38
CA HIS A 147 -12.61 10.04 10.92
C HIS A 147 -11.29 10.58 10.37
N VAL A 148 -10.95 10.23 9.14
CA VAL A 148 -9.74 10.72 8.49
C VAL A 148 -10.10 11.30 7.14
N VAL A 149 -9.78 12.58 6.97
CA VAL A 149 -10.01 13.35 5.74
C VAL A 149 -8.71 14.00 5.31
N ASN A 150 -8.75 14.79 4.24
CA ASN A 150 -7.62 15.58 3.80
C ASN A 150 -7.94 17.07 3.80
N GLU A 151 -6.88 17.86 3.80
CA GLU A 151 -6.93 19.22 3.31
C GLU A 151 -6.05 19.34 2.08
N ALA A 152 -6.54 20.00 1.05
CA ALA A 152 -5.78 20.33 -0.15
C ALA A 152 -5.69 21.86 -0.30
N ARG A 153 -4.53 22.37 -0.70
CA ARG A 153 -4.36 23.80 -0.99
C ARG A 153 -4.69 24.07 -2.45
N ILE A 154 -5.90 24.57 -2.68
CA ILE A 154 -6.47 24.87 -3.99
C ILE A 154 -6.58 26.39 -4.13
N ASP A 155 -5.95 26.98 -5.15
CA ASP A 155 -5.95 28.44 -5.37
C ASP A 155 -5.53 29.23 -4.10
N GLU A 156 -4.44 28.80 -3.46
CA GLU A 156 -3.89 29.35 -2.21
C GLU A 156 -4.80 29.22 -0.98
N ARG A 157 -5.87 28.43 -1.04
CA ARG A 157 -6.80 28.21 0.07
C ARG A 157 -6.87 26.74 0.45
N TRP A 158 -6.85 26.48 1.75
CA TRP A 158 -7.10 25.14 2.27
C TRP A 158 -8.58 24.80 2.17
N ARG A 159 -8.85 23.61 1.62
CA ARG A 159 -10.19 23.03 1.50
C ARG A 159 -10.17 21.60 2.02
N VAL A 160 -11.13 21.27 2.87
CA VAL A 160 -11.31 19.89 3.33
C VAL A 160 -11.87 19.05 2.20
N CYS A 161 -11.25 17.89 1.98
CA CYS A 161 -11.67 16.88 1.02
C CYS A 161 -11.87 15.57 1.78
N ASP A 162 -13.04 14.97 1.63
CA ASP A 162 -13.36 13.66 2.15
C ASP A 162 -13.45 12.67 0.98
N PRO A 163 -12.34 11.97 0.66
CA PRO A 163 -12.29 11.02 -0.44
C PRO A 163 -12.99 9.69 -0.14
N ASP A 164 -13.36 9.41 1.12
CA ASP A 164 -14.20 8.26 1.47
C ASP A 164 -15.62 8.49 0.92
N TYR A 165 -16.14 9.70 1.11
CA TYR A 165 -17.49 10.05 0.71
C TYR A 165 -17.63 10.80 -0.62
N GLY A 166 -16.55 11.23 -1.27
CA GLY A 166 -16.66 12.01 -2.51
C GLY A 166 -17.04 13.47 -2.25
N ILE A 167 -16.69 14.03 -1.09
CA ILE A 167 -17.14 15.36 -0.66
C ILE A 167 -15.96 16.34 -0.65
N VAL A 168 -16.16 17.53 -1.21
CA VAL A 168 -15.21 18.65 -1.09
C VAL A 168 -15.92 19.84 -0.47
N PHE A 169 -15.41 20.30 0.67
CA PHE A 169 -15.90 21.49 1.36
C PHE A 169 -15.20 22.74 0.82
N ASP A 170 -15.95 23.83 0.65
CA ASP A 170 -15.37 25.14 0.28
C ASP A 170 -14.73 25.88 1.48
N HIS A 171 -14.31 25.13 2.50
CA HIS A 171 -13.84 25.61 3.79
C HIS A 171 -12.64 24.79 4.27
N SER A 172 -11.76 25.44 5.03
CA SER A 172 -10.72 24.77 5.82
C SER A 172 -11.32 24.07 7.04
N LEU A 173 -10.57 23.15 7.65
CA LEU A 173 -10.97 22.49 8.90
C LEU A 173 -11.26 23.55 9.99
N GLU A 174 -10.39 24.56 10.12
CA GLU A 174 -10.56 25.63 11.10
C GLU A 174 -11.84 26.46 10.89
N ALA A 175 -12.33 26.56 9.66
CA ALA A 175 -13.60 27.21 9.36
C ALA A 175 -14.79 26.29 9.67
N LEU A 176 -14.69 24.99 9.34
CA LEU A 176 -15.71 23.99 9.67
C LEU A 176 -15.86 23.81 11.19
N GLU A 177 -14.79 23.81 11.97
CA GLU A 177 -14.85 23.77 13.44
C GLU A 177 -15.62 24.95 14.05
N ARG A 178 -15.56 26.13 13.42
CA ARG A 178 -16.31 27.33 13.86
C ARG A 178 -17.76 27.33 13.39
N SER A 179 -18.09 26.52 12.40
CA SER A 179 -19.41 26.45 11.78
C SER A 179 -19.75 25.00 11.42
N PRO A 180 -19.80 24.10 12.43
CA PRO A 180 -19.91 22.67 12.16
C PRO A 180 -21.25 22.30 11.53
N GLU A 181 -22.29 23.14 11.66
CA GLU A 181 -23.57 22.95 10.96
C GLU A 181 -23.41 22.80 9.44
N THR A 182 -22.41 23.46 8.84
CA THR A 182 -22.07 23.28 7.42
C THR A 182 -21.73 21.83 7.09
N VAL A 183 -21.05 21.13 8.01
CA VAL A 183 -20.73 19.70 7.86
C VAL A 183 -22.01 18.88 7.83
N TYR A 184 -22.90 19.09 8.80
CA TYR A 184 -24.21 18.44 8.83
C TYR A 184 -24.98 18.65 7.53
N GLU A 185 -25.12 19.91 7.08
CA GLU A 185 -25.85 20.25 5.85
C GLU A 185 -25.28 19.55 4.61
N VAL A 186 -23.95 19.50 4.47
CA VAL A 186 -23.28 18.87 3.33
C VAL A 186 -23.49 17.35 3.33
N TYR A 187 -23.28 16.65 4.46
CA TYR A 187 -23.53 15.20 4.50
C TYR A 187 -25.01 14.86 4.33
N ARG A 188 -25.93 15.69 4.83
CA ARG A 188 -27.37 15.53 4.59
C ARG A 188 -27.73 15.71 3.12
N ALA A 189 -27.16 16.72 2.46
CA ALA A 189 -27.36 16.95 1.03
C ALA A 189 -26.77 15.81 0.19
N TRP A 190 -25.69 15.20 0.65
CA TRP A 190 -25.11 13.98 0.06
C TRP A 190 -25.98 12.73 0.24
N GLY A 191 -26.99 12.77 1.12
CA GLY A 191 -27.95 11.69 1.33
C GLY A 191 -27.71 10.87 2.60
N ARG A 192 -26.83 11.31 3.51
CA ARG A 192 -26.58 10.59 4.77
C ARG A 192 -27.76 10.70 5.74
N PRO A 193 -28.07 9.63 6.50
CA PRO A 193 -29.04 9.65 7.59
C PRO A 193 -28.77 10.75 8.61
N HIS A 194 -29.79 11.13 9.37
CA HIS A 194 -29.69 12.28 10.27
C HIS A 194 -28.69 12.01 11.39
N ASP A 195 -28.76 10.83 11.99
CA ASP A 195 -27.85 10.36 13.03
C ASP A 195 -26.39 10.28 12.54
N GLU A 196 -26.17 9.80 11.31
CA GLU A 196 -24.83 9.76 10.73
C GLU A 196 -24.26 11.17 10.49
N ALA A 197 -25.05 12.06 9.88
CA ALA A 197 -24.63 13.45 9.64
C ALA A 197 -24.42 14.24 10.93
N GLU A 198 -25.19 13.97 11.98
CA GLU A 198 -24.99 14.54 13.32
C GLU A 198 -23.65 14.07 13.92
N GLY A 199 -23.32 12.78 13.77
CA GLY A 199 -22.02 12.25 14.17
C GLY A 199 -20.86 12.94 13.45
N TRP A 200 -20.95 13.15 12.13
CA TRP A 200 -19.95 13.90 11.39
C TRP A 200 -19.83 15.35 11.87
N ARG A 201 -20.96 16.02 12.13
CA ARG A 201 -20.96 17.37 12.71
C ARG A 201 -20.18 17.43 14.02
N GLU A 202 -20.39 16.46 14.91
CA GLU A 202 -19.71 16.39 16.20
C GLU A 202 -18.20 16.14 16.05
N ILE A 203 -17.80 15.23 15.15
CA ILE A 203 -16.39 14.93 14.85
C ILE A 203 -15.66 16.18 14.31
N PHE A 204 -16.30 16.95 13.43
CA PHE A 204 -15.71 18.18 12.91
C PHE A 204 -15.77 19.37 13.89
N ALA A 205 -16.61 19.31 14.93
CA ALA A 205 -16.70 20.37 15.94
C ALA A 205 -15.61 20.26 17.02
N THR A 206 -15.03 19.07 17.23
CA THR A 206 -13.96 18.89 18.22
C THR A 206 -12.61 19.37 17.70
N ARG A 207 -11.76 19.83 18.62
CA ARG A 207 -10.37 20.23 18.41
C ARG A 207 -9.38 19.41 19.22
N ASP A 208 -9.87 18.66 20.21
CA ASP A 208 -9.04 18.18 21.32
C ASP A 208 -8.09 17.04 20.92
N ASP A 209 -8.19 16.54 19.68
CA ASP A 209 -7.38 15.45 19.13
C ASP A 209 -7.12 15.53 17.61
N ASN A 210 -7.45 16.65 16.95
CA ASN A 210 -7.19 16.81 15.53
C ASN A 210 -5.68 16.88 15.26
N THR A 211 -5.17 15.94 14.45
CA THR A 211 -3.75 15.90 14.08
C THR A 211 -3.60 16.00 12.57
N ALA A 212 -2.79 16.95 12.13
CA ALA A 212 -2.41 17.11 10.73
C ALA A 212 -1.06 16.43 10.44
N TYR A 213 -1.01 15.67 9.35
CA TYR A 213 0.20 15.01 8.86
C TYR A 213 0.48 15.52 7.45
N GLU A 214 1.69 16.03 7.22
CA GLU A 214 2.09 16.65 5.95
C GLU A 214 2.22 15.65 4.79
N SER A 215 2.23 14.35 5.09
CA SER A 215 2.27 13.30 4.08
C SER A 215 1.76 11.96 4.61
N ALA A 216 1.41 11.06 3.68
CA ALA A 216 1.18 9.64 3.98
C ALA A 216 2.33 8.96 4.73
N VAL A 217 3.58 9.40 4.50
CA VAL A 217 4.76 8.87 5.19
C VAL A 217 4.76 9.31 6.65
N ASP A 218 4.43 10.57 6.93
CA ASP A 218 4.34 11.08 8.29
C ASP A 218 3.17 10.44 9.05
N TYR A 219 2.05 10.22 8.37
CA TYR A 219 0.87 9.55 8.93
C TYR A 219 1.14 8.09 9.33
N ARG A 220 1.84 7.33 8.48
CA ARG A 220 2.11 5.90 8.71
C ARG A 220 3.42 5.62 9.45
N GLY A 221 4.33 6.59 9.49
CA GLY A 221 5.62 6.52 10.18
C GLY A 221 6.48 5.33 9.73
N ASP A 222 6.91 4.52 10.71
CA ASP A 222 7.78 3.35 10.48
C ASP A 222 7.20 2.32 9.50
N ASP A 223 5.87 2.23 9.38
CA ASP A 223 5.24 1.30 8.44
C ASP A 223 5.49 1.71 6.99
N ALA A 224 5.50 3.01 6.68
CA ALA A 224 5.82 3.50 5.35
C ALA A 224 7.24 3.10 4.91
N SER A 225 8.20 3.27 5.83
CA SER A 225 9.61 2.94 5.57
C SER A 225 9.82 1.43 5.43
N PHE A 226 9.18 0.64 6.30
CA PHE A 226 9.25 -0.82 6.21
C PHE A 226 8.60 -1.34 4.93
N GLU A 227 7.44 -0.82 4.56
CA GLU A 227 6.76 -1.18 3.31
C GLU A 227 7.66 -0.93 2.12
N ARG A 228 8.20 0.28 2.00
CA ARG A 228 9.12 0.63 0.92
C ARG A 228 10.30 -0.34 0.83
N ALA A 229 10.92 -0.69 1.95
CA ALA A 229 12.00 -1.67 1.97
C ALA A 229 11.52 -3.08 1.56
N ALA A 230 10.39 -3.53 2.09
CA ALA A 230 9.83 -4.85 1.82
C ALA A 230 9.44 -5.04 0.35
N LEU A 231 9.01 -3.98 -0.35
CA LEU A 231 8.71 -4.00 -1.78
C LEU A 231 9.93 -4.35 -2.65
N TYR A 232 11.15 -4.05 -2.20
CA TYR A 232 12.39 -4.42 -2.89
C TYR A 232 13.00 -5.71 -2.33
N LEU A 233 13.02 -5.88 -1.02
CA LEU A 233 13.68 -7.01 -0.35
C LEU A 233 13.04 -8.35 -0.70
N VAL A 234 11.73 -8.36 -0.97
CA VAL A 234 11.02 -9.53 -1.48
C VAL A 234 11.70 -10.10 -2.73
N TRP A 235 12.30 -9.27 -3.60
CA TRP A 235 13.02 -9.71 -4.80
C TRP A 235 14.53 -9.89 -4.60
N ILE A 236 15.16 -9.00 -3.83
CA ILE A 236 16.62 -9.00 -3.63
C ILE A 236 17.05 -10.26 -2.86
N VAL A 237 16.32 -10.65 -1.81
CA VAL A 237 16.69 -11.80 -0.96
C VAL A 237 16.68 -13.11 -1.75
N PRO A 238 15.63 -13.49 -2.52
CA PRO A 238 15.64 -14.70 -3.32
C PRO A 238 16.76 -14.74 -4.37
N ILE A 239 17.01 -13.62 -5.06
CA ILE A 239 18.08 -13.53 -6.07
C ILE A 239 19.45 -13.72 -5.43
N ALA A 240 19.70 -13.10 -4.28
CA ALA A 240 20.94 -13.27 -3.54
C ALA A 240 21.16 -14.72 -3.10
N LEU A 241 20.11 -15.40 -2.64
CA LEU A 241 20.17 -16.82 -2.26
C LEU A 241 20.48 -17.74 -3.45
N LEU A 242 19.86 -17.49 -4.61
CA LEU A 242 20.15 -18.20 -5.86
C LEU A 242 21.61 -18.02 -6.29
N ALA A 243 22.09 -16.77 -6.28
CA ALA A 243 23.47 -16.45 -6.65
C ALA A 243 24.47 -17.10 -5.70
N ALA A 244 24.25 -17.00 -4.39
CA ALA A 244 25.11 -17.63 -3.38
C ALA A 244 25.12 -19.16 -3.51
N GLY A 245 23.95 -19.78 -3.68
CA GLY A 245 23.82 -21.23 -3.90
C GLY A 245 24.56 -21.69 -5.16
N GLY A 246 24.39 -20.99 -6.27
CA GLY A 246 25.08 -21.27 -7.54
C GLY A 246 26.60 -21.12 -7.43
N PHE A 247 27.07 -20.06 -6.76
CA PHE A 247 28.49 -19.81 -6.52
C PHE A 247 29.13 -20.91 -5.66
N CYS A 248 28.49 -21.31 -4.56
CA CYS A 248 28.96 -22.41 -3.71
C CYS A 248 29.01 -23.75 -4.47
N ALA A 249 28.03 -24.03 -5.32
CA ALA A 249 28.04 -25.23 -6.16
C ALA A 249 29.19 -25.22 -7.19
N ALA A 250 29.45 -24.07 -7.82
CA ALA A 250 30.54 -23.90 -8.77
C ALA A 250 31.93 -24.10 -8.13
N ILE A 251 32.16 -23.56 -6.92
CA ILE A 251 33.39 -23.80 -6.16
C ILE A 251 33.54 -25.29 -5.84
N HIS A 252 32.47 -25.94 -5.37
CA HIS A 252 32.53 -27.36 -5.03
C HIS A 252 32.84 -28.25 -6.25
N ALA A 253 32.27 -27.94 -7.42
CA ALA A 253 32.56 -28.64 -8.66
C ALA A 253 34.03 -28.48 -9.08
N ARG A 254 34.57 -27.26 -9.03
CA ARG A 254 35.99 -26.99 -9.33
C ARG A 254 36.93 -27.76 -8.41
N ASN A 255 36.66 -27.79 -7.12
CA ASN A 255 37.48 -28.50 -6.15
C ASN A 255 37.44 -30.03 -6.32
N ARG A 256 36.36 -30.59 -6.91
CA ARG A 256 36.32 -32.01 -7.27
C ARG A 256 37.18 -32.34 -8.50
N VAL A 257 37.20 -31.45 -9.49
CA VAL A 257 37.98 -31.64 -10.73
C VAL A 257 39.48 -31.41 -10.48
N GLY A 258 39.85 -30.55 -9.53
CA GLY A 258 41.25 -30.29 -9.14
C GLY A 258 41.90 -31.37 -8.27
N VAL A 259 41.14 -32.36 -7.80
CA VAL A 259 41.65 -33.55 -7.09
C VAL A 259 41.60 -34.72 -8.07
N ASN A 260 42.49 -34.70 -9.08
CA ASN A 260 42.86 -35.95 -9.75
C ASN A 260 43.91 -36.64 -8.87
N PRO A 261 43.74 -37.94 -8.55
CA PRO A 261 44.81 -38.71 -7.96
C PRO A 261 45.92 -38.75 -9.00
N ILE A 262 47.09 -38.20 -8.68
CA ILE A 262 48.31 -38.72 -9.28
C ILE A 262 48.35 -40.16 -8.76
N GLU A 263 47.91 -41.08 -9.61
CA GLU A 263 48.22 -42.49 -9.48
C GLU A 263 49.75 -42.57 -9.42
N ASP A 264 50.28 -42.74 -8.20
CA ASP A 264 51.60 -43.34 -8.02
C ASP A 264 51.47 -44.79 -8.48
N GLU A 265 51.51 -44.96 -9.81
CA GLU A 265 51.79 -46.21 -10.49
C GLU A 265 53.25 -46.55 -10.19
N VAL A 266 53.51 -47.07 -8.98
CA VAL A 266 54.80 -47.67 -8.65
C VAL A 266 54.85 -49.03 -9.33
N ASP A 267 55.43 -49.00 -10.51
CA ASP A 267 55.78 -50.16 -11.32
C ASP A 267 56.61 -51.17 -10.49
N PRO A 268 56.19 -52.44 -10.33
CA PRO A 268 57.01 -53.43 -9.65
C PRO A 268 58.17 -53.82 -10.56
N VAL A 269 59.33 -53.23 -10.31
CA VAL A 269 60.60 -53.63 -10.92
C VAL A 269 60.83 -55.12 -10.68
N SER A 270 60.63 -55.90 -11.74
CA SER A 270 61.07 -57.28 -11.84
C SER A 270 62.51 -57.29 -12.35
N HIS A 271 63.47 -57.58 -11.46
CA HIS A 271 64.80 -58.00 -11.88
C HIS A 271 65.15 -59.34 -11.25
N GLN A 272 65.44 -60.27 -12.16
CA GLN A 272 66.14 -61.54 -11.99
C GLN A 272 67.58 -61.31 -11.56
#